data_AF-A0A7Y2MRH8-F1
#
_entry.id   AF-A0A7Y2MRH8-F1
#
_cell.length_a   1.000
_cell.length_b   1.000
_cell.length_c   1.000
_cell.angle_alpha   90.00
_cell.angle_beta   90.00
_cell.angle_gamma   90.00
#
_symmetry.space_group_name_H-M   'P 1'
#
loop_
_entity.id
_entity.type
_entity.pdbx_description
1 polymer ?
#
loop_
_entity_poly.entity_id
_entity_poly.type
_entity_poly.pdbx_seq_one_letter_code
_entity_poly.pdbx_strand_id
1 'polypeptide(L)' 'MEIRKLTIVIPFYNEAKYLEEIVDRVIKTDLVNGIKKEIILVNDSSTDNSPDLAKDLCRNE' A
#
# COMPACT_ATOMS: atom_id res chain seq x y z
N MET A 1 22.11 6.16 14.22
CA MET A 1 20.93 5.28 14.16
C MET A 1 20.75 4.87 12.70
N GLU A 2 20.68 3.58 12.41
CA GLU A 2 20.50 3.09 11.04
C GLU A 2 19.02 2.77 10.82
N ILE A 3 18.38 3.45 9.87
CA ILE A 3 16.99 3.18 9.49
C ILE A 3 17.01 2.07 8.45
N ARG A 4 16.31 0.96 8.71
CA ARG A 4 16.27 -0.21 7.82
C ARG A 4 14.91 -0.47 7.17
N LYS A 5 13.84 0.08 7.73
CA LYS A 5 12.46 -0.15 7.28
C LYS A 5 11.63 1.13 7.39
N LEU A 6 10.79 1.36 6.38
CA LEU A 6 9.76 2.38 6.36
C LEU A 6 8.39 1.69 6.23
N THR A 7 7.53 1.88 7.22
CA THR A 7 6.15 1.41 7.18
C THR A 7 5.24 2.53 6.69
N ILE A 8 4.46 2.27 5.65
CA ILE A 8 3.56 3.20 4.98
C ILE A 8 2.14 2.68 5.18
N VAL A 9 1.32 3.43 5.92
CA VAL A 9 -0.09 3.08 6.17
C VAL A 9 -0.95 3.88 5.20
N ILE A 10 -1.79 3.18 4.43
CA ILE A 10 -2.67 3.76 3.41
C ILE A 10 -4.12 3.40 3.78
N PRO A 11 -4.85 4.28 4.48
CA PRO A 11 -6.29 4.13 4.62
C PRO A 11 -6.98 4.39 3.28
N PHE A 12 -8.02 3.62 2.98
CA PHE A 12 -8.82 3.81 1.77
C PHE A 12 -10.31 3.62 2.03
N TYR A 13 -11.14 4.42 1.37
CA TYR A 13 -12.59 4.33 1.38
C TYR A 13 -13.16 4.58 -0.02
N ASN A 14 -13.81 3.56 -0.60
CA ASN A 14 -14.41 3.64 -1.94
C ASN A 14 -13.43 4.10 -3.05
N GLU A 15 -12.23 3.50 -3.06
CA GLU A 15 -11.12 3.89 -3.94
C GLU A 15 -10.89 2.91 -5.11
N ALA A 16 -11.91 2.17 -5.56
CA ALA A 16 -11.74 1.11 -6.56
C ALA A 16 -11.10 1.59 -7.88
N LYS A 17 -11.22 2.88 -8.20
CA LYS A 17 -10.66 3.49 -9.42
C LYS A 17 -9.17 3.81 -9.32
N TYR A 18 -8.66 4.11 -8.12
CA TYR A 18 -7.32 4.70 -7.95
C TYR A 18 -6.39 3.87 -7.06
N LEU A 19 -6.93 2.93 -6.28
CA LEU A 19 -6.16 2.16 -5.31
C LEU A 19 -4.93 1.47 -5.93
N GLU A 20 -5.10 0.80 -7.07
CA GLU A 20 -4.00 0.11 -7.76
C GLU A 20 -2.91 1.08 -8.22
N GLU A 21 -3.28 2.20 -8.86
CA GLU A 21 -2.33 3.20 -9.33
C GLU A 21 -1.53 3.84 -8.17
N ILE A 22 -2.22 4.14 -7.06
CA ILE A 22 -1.58 4.72 -5.87
C ILE A 22 -0.60 3.73 -5.25
N VAL A 23 -1.00 2.47 -5.07
CA VAL A 23 -0.15 1.42 -4.48
C VAL A 23 1.06 1.15 -5.37
N ASP A 24 0.87 1.06 -6.69
CA ASP A 24 1.95 0.86 -7.65
C ASP A 24 2.98 1.99 -7.62
N ARG A 25 2.54 3.26 -7.53
CA ARG A 25 3.43 4.41 -7.36
C ARG A 25 4.27 4.33 -6.08
N VAL A 26 3.66 3.92 -4.98
CA VAL A 26 4.38 3.73 -3.71
C VAL A 26 5.39 2.60 -3.82
N ILE A 27 5.03 1.47 -4.44
CA ILE A 27 5.93 0.33 -4.67
C ILE A 27 7.13 0.72 -5.52
N LYS A 28 6.94 1.51 -6.58
CA LYS A 28 7.99 1.93 -7.52
C LYS A 28 8.92 3.03 -7.01
N THR A 29 8.58 3.71 -5.92
CA THR A 29 9.39 4.83 -5.40
C THR A 29 10.69 4.36 -4.75
N ASP A 30 11.87 4.60 -5.32
CA ASP A 30 13.12 4.16 -4.69
C ASP A 30 13.36 4.80 -3.31
N LEU A 31 13.75 3.97 -2.34
CA LEU A 31 14.22 4.45 -1.04
C LEU A 31 15.75 4.42 -0.99
N VAL A 32 16.33 5.45 -0.39
CA VAL A 32 17.77 5.53 -0.16
C VAL A 32 18.23 4.47 0.85
N ASN A 33 19.53 4.17 0.86
CA ASN A 33 20.20 3.36 1.88
C ASN A 33 19.66 1.92 2.01
N GLY A 34 19.03 1.38 0.97
CA GLY A 34 18.49 0.01 0.99
C GLY A 34 17.33 -0.20 1.97
N ILE A 35 16.66 0.89 2.39
CA ILE A 35 15.50 0.84 3.29
C ILE A 35 14.40 0.02 2.64
N LYS A 36 13.87 -0.96 3.38
CA LYS A 36 12.75 -1.80 2.92
C LYS A 36 11.43 -1.09 3.19
N LYS A 37 10.45 -1.31 2.31
CA LYS A 37 9.08 -0.84 2.49
C LYS A 37 8.22 -1.92 3.10
N GLU A 38 7.34 -1.52 3.98
CA GLU A 38 6.14 -2.27 4.35
C GLU A 38 4.95 -1.36 4.06
N ILE A 39 3.98 -1.88 3.32
CA ILE A 39 2.77 -1.13 2.97
C ILE A 39 1.61 -1.84 3.65
N ILE A 40 0.84 -1.09 4.44
CA ILE A 40 -0.34 -1.59 5.14
C ILE A 40 -1.55 -0.86 4.56
N LEU A 41 -2.39 -1.59 3.84
CA LEU A 41 -3.66 -1.08 3.33
C LEU A 41 -4.74 -1.26 4.39
N VAL A 42 -5.40 -0.16 4.78
CA VAL A 42 -6.46 -0.18 5.80
C VAL A 42 -7.78 0.17 5.14
N ASN A 43 -8.65 -0.84 5.02
CA ASN A 43 -10.01 -0.63 4.52
C ASN A 43 -10.84 0.12 5.57
N ASP A 44 -11.25 1.35 5.28
CA ASP A 44 -12.10 2.18 6.14
C ASP A 44 -13.59 1.93 5.86
N SER A 45 -14.01 0.65 5.93
CA SER A 45 -15.39 0.21 5.67
C SER A 45 -15.92 0.56 4.26
N SER A 46 -15.08 0.44 3.22
CA SER A 46 -15.50 0.63 1.82
C SER A 46 -16.66 -0.30 1.45
N THR A 47 -17.55 0.23 0.61
CA THR A 47 -18.75 -0.45 0.10
C THR A 47 -18.66 -0.80 -1.37
N ASP A 48 -17.62 -0.34 -2.06
CA ASP A 48 -17.31 -0.70 -3.45
C ASP A 48 -16.35 -1.91 -3.52
N ASN A 49 -15.75 -2.14 -4.70
CA ASN A 49 -14.84 -3.26 -4.94
C ASN A 49 -13.39 -3.00 -4.46
N SER A 50 -13.09 -1.86 -3.83
CA SER A 50 -11.73 -1.56 -3.40
C SER A 50 -11.15 -2.54 -2.37
N PRO A 51 -11.91 -3.18 -1.46
CA PRO A 51 -11.37 -4.18 -0.54
C PRO A 51 -10.87 -5.45 -1.23
N ASP A 52 -11.54 -5.88 -2.30
CA ASP A 52 -11.12 -7.06 -3.06
C ASP A 52 -9.89 -6.74 -3.92
N LEU A 53 -9.86 -5.56 -4.56
CA LEU A 53 -8.65 -5.07 -5.21
C LEU A 53 -7.47 -4.97 -4.24
N ALA A 54 -7.69 -4.49 -3.01
CA ALA A 54 -6.65 -4.43 -1.98
C ALA A 54 -6.07 -5.81 -1.66
N LYS A 55 -6.91 -6.85 -1.59
CA LYS A 55 -6.45 -8.23 -1.35
C LYS A 55 -5.59 -8.76 -2.50
N ASP A 56 -5.98 -8.48 -3.74
CA ASP A 56 -5.23 -8.92 -4.93
C ASP A 56 -3.85 -8.25 -5.02
N LEU A 57 -3.72 -7.03 -4.51
CA LEU A 57 -2.45 -6.29 -4.44
C LEU A 57 -1.51 -6.80 -3.33
N CYS A 58 -2.05 -7.44 -2.29
CA CYS A 58 -1.27 -7.94 -1.17
C CYS A 58 -0.51 -9.22 -1.55
N ARG A 59 0.82 -9.16 -1.53
CA ARG A 59 1.66 -10.36 -1.49
C ARG A 59 2.00 -10.71 -0.04
N ASN A 60 1.59 -11.89 0.40
CA ASN A 60 1.98 -12.44 1.70
C ASN A 60 3.38 -13.06 1.54
N GLU A 61 4.44 -12.27 1.79
CA GLU A 61 5.81 -12.77 1.94
C GLU A 61 6.24 -12.73 3.41
#